data_AF-A0A944N661-F1
#
_entry.id   AF-A0A944N661-F1
#
_cell.length_a   1.000
_cell.length_b   1.000
_cell.length_c   1.000
_cell.angle_alpha   90.00
_cell.angle_beta   90.00
_cell.angle_gamma   90.00
#
_symmetry.space_group_name_H-M   'P 1'
#
loop_
_entity.id
_entity.type
_entity.pdbx_description
1 polymer ?
#
loop_
_entity_poly.entity_id
_entity_poly.type
_entity_poly.pdbx_seq_one_letter_code
_entity_poly.pdbx_strand_id
1 'polypeptide(L)'
;MKLITRQSLLFFSAFIISGASTVFAADEATIQRGKQMYMSLTCFACHGQEGKGMVRKRDRKSKKTGNWKYRKGDPMPGFEAYPKLAGQNSKYLYTQMMDIFEGRRNNGMSAAMLGIKIMIDSTAKEGDLQAVADYLSQVRE
;
A
#
# COMPACT_ATOMS: atom_id res chain seq x y z
N MET A 1 11.58 53.74 -34.21
CA MET A 1 10.77 54.01 -33.00
C MET A 1 11.43 53.24 -31.84
N LYS A 2 11.69 53.95 -30.74
CA LYS A 2 12.57 53.68 -29.58
C LYS A 2 12.25 52.35 -28.85
N LEU A 3 13.25 51.47 -28.62
CA LEU A 3 14.11 51.28 -27.42
C LEU A 3 13.54 50.33 -26.35
N ILE A 4 14.34 49.28 -26.10
CA ILE A 4 14.46 48.43 -24.90
C ILE A 4 14.18 49.22 -23.61
N THR A 5 13.40 48.68 -22.66
CA THR A 5 13.56 49.05 -21.23
C THR A 5 12.94 48.04 -20.24
N ARG A 6 13.85 47.42 -19.46
CA ARG A 6 13.78 47.18 -18.01
C ARG A 6 12.76 46.18 -17.43
N GLN A 7 13.20 44.93 -17.47
CA GLN A 7 13.42 44.06 -16.30
C GLN A 7 13.25 44.77 -14.93
N SER A 8 12.11 44.53 -14.28
CA SER A 8 11.87 44.86 -12.87
C SER A 8 12.16 43.62 -12.04
N LEU A 9 13.41 43.52 -11.55
CA LEU A 9 13.76 42.58 -10.48
C LEU A 9 13.11 43.09 -9.19
N LEU A 10 12.01 42.46 -8.79
CA LEU A 10 11.65 42.40 -7.39
C LEU A 10 12.31 41.15 -6.81
N PHE A 11 13.49 41.34 -6.23
CA PHE A 11 14.11 40.36 -5.34
C PHE A 11 13.22 40.21 -4.09
N PHE A 12 12.21 39.34 -4.16
CA PHE A 12 11.71 38.71 -2.94
C PHE A 12 12.87 37.88 -2.40
N SER A 13 13.46 38.33 -1.30
CA SER A 13 14.38 37.54 -0.48
C SER A 13 13.60 36.34 0.07
N ALA A 14 13.52 35.28 -0.75
CA ALA A 14 13.08 33.97 -0.32
C ALA A 14 14.14 33.47 0.68
N PHE A 15 13.80 33.56 1.96
CA PHE A 15 14.50 32.86 3.02
C PHE A 15 14.33 31.36 2.76
N ILE A 16 15.25 30.76 2.00
CA ILE A 16 15.26 29.32 1.74
C ILE A 16 15.74 28.64 3.02
N ILE A 17 14.80 28.13 3.81
CA ILE A 17 15.07 27.13 4.84
C ILE A 17 15.40 25.82 4.10
N SER A 18 16.66 25.67 3.68
CA SER A 18 17.16 24.57 2.84
C SER A 18 17.49 23.28 3.62
N GLY A 19 16.70 22.92 4.62
CA GLY A 19 17.10 21.86 5.57
C GLY A 19 16.22 20.61 5.66
N ALA A 20 14.94 20.67 5.27
CA ALA A 20 13.96 19.64 5.64
C ALA A 20 13.55 18.67 4.51
N SER A 21 13.92 18.93 3.26
CA SER A 21 13.25 18.28 2.12
C SER A 21 13.75 16.90 1.73
N THR A 22 14.94 16.47 2.17
CA THR A 22 15.52 15.19 1.73
C THR A 22 14.98 14.00 2.51
N VAL A 23 14.68 14.17 3.79
CA VAL A 23 14.19 13.10 4.68
C VAL A 23 12.75 12.72 4.36
N PHE A 24 11.90 13.70 4.04
CA PHE A 24 10.49 13.51 3.63
C PHE A 24 10.30 13.11 2.15
N ALA A 25 11.37 13.14 1.35
CA ALA A 25 11.31 12.65 -0.03
C ALA A 25 11.69 11.16 -0.10
N ALA A 26 12.59 10.72 0.77
CA ALA A 26 13.07 9.34 0.81
C ALA A 26 12.03 8.38 1.42
N ASP A 27 11.30 8.80 2.45
CA ASP A 27 10.18 8.06 3.01
C ASP A 27 9.01 7.99 2.01
N GLU A 28 8.62 9.08 1.37
CA GLU A 28 7.56 9.12 0.36
C GLU A 28 7.89 8.20 -0.83
N ALA A 29 9.13 8.24 -1.33
CA ALA A 29 9.58 7.33 -2.39
C ALA A 29 9.47 5.86 -1.97
N THR A 30 9.80 5.54 -0.71
CA THR A 30 9.67 4.19 -0.15
C THR A 30 8.21 3.78 -0.04
N ILE A 31 7.33 4.67 0.43
CA ILE A 31 5.89 4.42 0.54
C ILE A 31 5.25 4.24 -0.84
N GLN A 32 5.63 5.05 -1.83
CA GLN A 32 5.17 4.88 -3.20
C GLN A 32 5.66 3.56 -3.80
N ARG A 33 6.89 3.15 -3.50
CA ARG A 33 7.39 1.82 -3.89
C ARG A 33 6.59 0.71 -3.23
N GLY A 34 6.30 0.80 -1.94
CA GLY A 34 5.45 -0.14 -1.23
C GLY A 34 4.05 -0.27 -1.84
N LYS A 35 3.43 0.86 -2.17
CA LYS A 35 2.15 0.92 -2.88
C LYS A 35 2.24 0.27 -4.26
N GLN A 36 3.29 0.58 -5.02
CA GLN A 36 3.52 -0.01 -6.34
C GLN A 36 3.62 -1.54 -6.25
N MET A 37 4.39 -2.06 -5.29
CA MET A 37 4.56 -3.49 -5.09
C MET A 37 3.26 -4.16 -4.65
N TYR A 38 2.50 -3.54 -3.76
CA TYR A 38 1.17 -4.02 -3.36
C TYR A 38 0.22 -4.18 -4.56
N MET A 39 0.30 -3.25 -5.52
CA MET A 39 -0.50 -3.30 -6.74
C MET A 39 0.05 -4.30 -7.77
N SER A 40 1.36 -4.31 -8.02
CA SER A 40 1.99 -5.16 -9.05
C SER A 40 1.94 -6.64 -8.69
N LEU A 41 2.14 -6.97 -7.41
CA LEU A 41 2.02 -8.34 -6.89
C LEU A 41 0.56 -8.78 -6.72
N THR A 42 -0.40 -7.92 -7.11
CA THR A 42 -1.83 -8.21 -7.08
C THR A 42 -2.34 -8.58 -5.69
N CYS A 43 -1.67 -8.08 -4.63
CA CYS A 43 -2.05 -8.33 -3.24
C CYS A 43 -3.50 -7.87 -2.95
N PHE A 44 -3.93 -6.82 -3.64
CA PHE A 44 -5.28 -6.27 -3.56
C PHE A 44 -6.37 -7.27 -3.95
N ALA A 45 -6.08 -8.27 -4.78
CA ALA A 45 -7.08 -9.25 -5.21
C ALA A 45 -7.60 -10.12 -4.05
N CYS A 46 -6.78 -10.33 -3.02
CA CYS A 46 -7.17 -11.07 -1.81
C CYS A 46 -7.35 -10.14 -0.60
N HIS A 47 -6.55 -9.08 -0.48
CA HIS A 47 -6.57 -8.20 0.69
C HIS A 47 -7.37 -6.90 0.50
N GLY A 48 -8.03 -6.73 -0.66
CA GLY A 48 -8.87 -5.57 -0.99
C GLY A 48 -8.06 -4.36 -1.46
N GLN A 49 -8.72 -3.35 -2.02
CA GLN A 49 -8.01 -2.14 -2.44
C GLN A 49 -7.33 -1.47 -1.25
N GLU A 50 -6.03 -1.18 -1.38
CA GLU A 50 -5.16 -0.61 -0.32
C GLU A 50 -5.10 -1.48 0.96
N GLY A 51 -5.40 -2.78 0.89
CA GLY A 51 -5.39 -3.67 2.06
C GLY A 51 -6.62 -3.52 2.96
N LYS A 52 -7.70 -2.88 2.50
CA LYS A 52 -8.90 -2.61 3.31
C LYS A 52 -9.83 -3.81 3.51
N GLY A 53 -9.48 -4.98 2.97
CA GLY A 53 -10.30 -6.18 2.94
C GLY A 53 -11.45 -6.08 1.93
N MET A 54 -12.07 -7.23 1.62
CA MET A 54 -13.25 -7.27 0.73
C MET A 54 -14.53 -6.81 1.43
N VAL A 55 -14.56 -6.94 2.76
CA VAL A 55 -15.71 -6.57 3.59
C VAL A 55 -15.26 -5.50 4.57
N ARG A 56 -15.82 -4.29 4.42
CA ARG A 56 -15.60 -3.17 5.32
C ARG A 56 -16.67 -3.17 6.42
N LYS A 57 -16.41 -2.50 7.55
CA LYS A 57 -17.37 -2.41 8.69
C LYS A 57 -18.77 -1.91 8.28
N ARG A 58 -18.84 -1.05 7.26
CA ARG A 58 -20.08 -0.48 6.73
C ARG A 58 -20.78 -1.34 5.67
N ASP A 59 -20.17 -2.45 5.26
CA ASP A 59 -20.82 -3.40 4.38
C ASP A 59 -21.92 -4.14 5.12
N ARG A 60 -23.03 -4.38 4.42
CA ARG A 60 -24.19 -5.07 4.97
C ARG A 60 -24.43 -6.33 4.14
N LYS A 61 -24.57 -7.47 4.83
CA LYS A 61 -25.10 -8.69 4.21
C LYS A 61 -26.54 -8.44 3.75
N SER A 62 -26.83 -8.81 2.52
CA SER A 62 -28.19 -8.81 1.98
C SER A 62 -29.09 -9.63 2.89
N LYS A 63 -30.19 -9.02 3.35
CA LYS A 63 -31.19 -9.72 4.18
C LYS A 63 -31.90 -10.84 3.42
N LYS A 64 -31.95 -10.77 2.09
CA LYS A 64 -32.63 -11.76 1.23
C LYS A 64 -31.74 -12.97 0.92
N THR A 65 -30.45 -12.73 0.70
CA THR A 65 -29.53 -13.76 0.18
C THR A 65 -28.44 -14.16 1.18
N GLY A 66 -28.29 -13.46 2.30
CA GLY A 66 -27.20 -13.67 3.26
C GLY A 66 -25.81 -13.23 2.76
N ASN A 67 -25.67 -12.91 1.46
CA ASN A 67 -24.39 -12.56 0.83
C ASN A 67 -24.00 -11.11 1.06
N TRP A 68 -22.69 -10.84 1.07
CA TRP A 68 -22.17 -9.47 1.11
C TRP A 68 -22.55 -8.70 -0.16
N LYS A 69 -22.82 -7.40 0.00
CA LYS A 69 -22.99 -6.48 -1.12
C LYS A 69 -21.65 -5.84 -1.45
N TYR A 70 -21.03 -6.27 -2.54
CA TYR A 70 -19.78 -5.71 -3.07
C TYR A 70 -20.03 -4.34 -3.72
N ARG A 71 -19.05 -3.44 -3.60
CA ARG A 71 -19.06 -2.14 -4.28
C ARG A 71 -18.42 -2.25 -5.65
N LYS A 72 -18.72 -1.25 -6.50
CA LYS A 72 -18.01 -1.05 -7.75
C LYS A 72 -16.52 -0.82 -7.46
N GLY A 73 -15.66 -1.69 -8.00
CA GLY A 73 -14.22 -1.67 -7.77
C GLY A 73 -13.71 -2.54 -6.62
N ASP A 74 -14.61 -3.23 -5.90
CA ASP A 74 -14.17 -4.29 -4.99
C ASP A 74 -13.73 -5.53 -5.82
N PRO A 75 -12.65 -6.22 -5.43
CA PRO A 75 -12.22 -7.48 -6.05
C PRO A 75 -13.30 -8.57 -5.97
N MET A 76 -13.16 -9.60 -6.81
CA MET A 76 -14.13 -10.69 -6.99
C MET A 76 -14.60 -11.29 -5.64
N PRO A 77 -15.88 -11.71 -5.51
CA PRO A 77 -16.35 -12.49 -4.36
C PRO A 77 -15.52 -13.75 -4.11
N GLY A 78 -15.42 -14.19 -2.84
CA GLY A 78 -14.74 -15.42 -2.43
C GLY A 78 -13.49 -15.22 -1.57
N PHE A 79 -13.10 -13.96 -1.31
CA PHE A 79 -11.90 -13.61 -0.54
C PHE A 79 -12.24 -12.84 0.74
N GLU A 80 -13.48 -12.91 1.24
CA GLU A 80 -13.95 -12.12 2.38
C GLU A 80 -13.27 -12.48 3.69
N ALA A 81 -12.75 -13.71 3.77
CA ALA A 81 -12.10 -14.22 4.95
C ALA A 81 -10.60 -13.90 4.99
N TYR A 82 -10.04 -13.29 3.94
CA TYR A 82 -8.66 -12.78 3.96
C TYR A 82 -8.57 -11.52 4.82
N PRO A 83 -7.48 -11.37 5.60
CA PRO A 83 -7.39 -10.31 6.59
C PRO A 83 -7.26 -8.92 5.95
N LYS A 84 -7.85 -7.93 6.61
CA LYS A 84 -7.54 -6.51 6.41
C LYS A 84 -6.11 -6.24 6.88
N LEU A 85 -5.35 -5.53 6.05
CA LEU A 85 -3.95 -5.15 6.31
C LEU A 85 -3.78 -3.65 6.53
N ALA A 86 -4.68 -2.83 5.98
CA ALA A 86 -4.66 -1.37 6.10
C ALA A 86 -4.65 -0.95 7.57
N GLY A 87 -3.68 -0.11 7.95
CA GLY A 87 -3.54 0.47 9.29
C GLY A 87 -2.86 -0.45 10.31
N GLN A 88 -2.44 -1.65 9.91
CA GLN A 88 -1.75 -2.57 10.79
C GLN A 88 -0.29 -2.14 10.99
N ASN A 89 0.29 -2.45 12.15
CA ASN A 89 1.69 -2.14 12.46
C ASN A 89 2.63 -2.72 11.38
N SER A 90 3.54 -1.89 10.86
CA SER A 90 4.48 -2.28 9.79
C SER A 90 5.34 -3.49 10.18
N LYS A 91 5.95 -3.46 11.37
CA LYS A 91 6.79 -4.58 11.84
C LYS A 91 5.98 -5.87 11.91
N TYR A 92 4.74 -5.82 12.41
CA TYR A 92 3.87 -6.98 12.42
C TYR A 92 3.60 -7.49 11.00
N LEU A 93 3.20 -6.62 10.06
CA LEU A 93 2.94 -7.01 8.67
C LEU A 93 4.16 -7.68 8.03
N TYR A 94 5.33 -7.07 8.16
CA TYR A 94 6.57 -7.62 7.62
C TYR A 94 6.90 -8.98 8.24
N THR A 95 6.88 -9.09 9.57
CA THR A 95 7.13 -10.36 10.27
C THR A 95 6.13 -11.44 9.83
N GLN A 96 4.84 -11.13 9.67
CA GLN A 96 3.87 -12.11 9.21
C GLN A 96 4.13 -12.57 7.78
N MET A 97 4.54 -11.69 6.87
CA MET A 97 4.94 -12.09 5.52
C MET A 97 6.12 -13.07 5.56
N MET A 98 7.17 -12.72 6.29
CA MET A 98 8.38 -13.56 6.40
C MET A 98 8.09 -14.90 7.08
N ASP A 99 7.32 -14.90 8.18
CA ASP A 99 6.95 -16.13 8.88
C ASP A 99 6.16 -17.08 7.98
N ILE A 100 5.31 -16.56 7.10
CA ILE A 100 4.58 -17.39 6.13
C ILE A 100 5.54 -17.94 5.07
N PHE A 101 6.38 -17.09 4.48
CA PHE A 101 7.30 -17.49 3.42
C PHE A 101 8.40 -18.45 3.87
N GLU A 102 8.77 -18.40 5.15
CA GLU A 102 9.76 -19.28 5.77
C GLU A 102 9.10 -20.49 6.49
N GLY A 103 7.78 -20.61 6.40
CA GLY A 103 7.03 -21.76 6.92
C GLY A 103 6.83 -21.78 8.44
N ARG A 104 7.28 -20.75 9.17
CA ARG A 104 6.97 -20.58 10.62
C ARG A 104 5.47 -20.38 10.88
N ARG A 105 4.74 -19.82 9.91
CA ARG A 105 3.28 -19.67 9.95
C ARG A 105 2.62 -20.44 8.80
N ASN A 106 1.91 -21.51 9.16
CA ASN A 106 1.26 -22.44 8.21
C ASN A 106 -0.23 -22.68 8.53
N ASN A 107 -0.89 -21.74 9.20
CA ASN A 107 -2.29 -21.85 9.62
C ASN A 107 -3.24 -21.01 8.77
N GLY A 108 -4.54 -21.34 8.85
CA GLY A 108 -5.60 -20.62 8.14
C GLY A 108 -5.35 -20.57 6.64
N MET A 109 -5.47 -19.39 6.04
CA MET A 109 -5.32 -19.17 4.60
C MET A 109 -3.88 -18.79 4.18
N SER A 110 -2.87 -19.01 5.02
CA SER A 110 -1.50 -18.59 4.71
C SER A 110 -0.88 -19.32 3.51
N ALA A 111 -1.35 -20.54 3.20
CA ALA A 111 -0.88 -21.32 2.04
C ALA A 111 -1.06 -20.57 0.70
N ALA A 112 -2.08 -19.72 0.57
CA ALA A 112 -2.29 -18.92 -0.63
C ALA A 112 -1.15 -17.91 -0.87
N MET A 113 -0.54 -17.39 0.21
CA MET A 113 0.60 -16.47 0.09
C MET A 113 1.88 -17.19 -0.37
N LEU A 114 2.03 -18.50 -0.13
CA LEU A 114 3.16 -19.27 -0.66
C LEU A 114 3.15 -19.30 -2.19
N GLY A 115 1.98 -19.38 -2.82
CA GLY A 115 1.87 -19.26 -4.28
C GLY A 115 2.30 -17.89 -4.79
N ILE A 116 2.01 -16.82 -4.04
CA ILE A 116 2.44 -15.45 -4.36
C ILE A 116 3.94 -15.27 -4.15
N LYS A 117 4.58 -16.05 -3.26
CA LYS A 117 6.03 -15.98 -3.02
C LYS A 117 6.84 -16.14 -4.32
N ILE A 118 6.40 -16.98 -5.26
CA ILE A 118 7.06 -17.15 -6.56
C ILE A 118 7.10 -15.82 -7.34
N MET A 119 6.01 -15.05 -7.30
CA MET A 119 5.94 -13.73 -7.96
C MET A 119 6.80 -12.70 -7.23
N ILE A 120 6.83 -12.78 -5.89
CA ILE A 120 7.67 -11.93 -5.05
C ILE A 120 9.15 -12.18 -5.36
N ASP A 121 9.60 -13.43 -5.36
CA ASP A 121 11.00 -13.79 -5.58
C ASP A 121 11.51 -13.35 -6.97
N SER A 122 10.63 -13.27 -7.97
CA SER A 122 10.97 -12.86 -9.34
C SER A 122 10.82 -11.36 -9.61
N THR A 123 10.11 -10.61 -8.76
CA THR A 123 9.75 -9.20 -9.02
C THR A 123 10.26 -8.24 -7.94
N ALA A 124 10.22 -8.66 -6.67
CA ALA A 124 10.59 -7.84 -5.53
C ALA A 124 12.10 -7.82 -5.32
N LYS A 125 12.60 -6.66 -4.90
CA LYS A 125 13.98 -6.44 -4.49
C LYS A 125 14.09 -6.42 -2.98
N GLU A 126 15.32 -6.44 -2.47
CA GLU A 126 15.59 -6.17 -1.07
C GLU A 126 14.91 -4.86 -0.62
N GLY A 127 14.26 -4.89 0.53
CA GLY A 127 13.50 -3.76 1.08
C GLY A 127 12.08 -3.60 0.52
N ASP A 128 11.70 -4.20 -0.61
CA ASP A 128 10.37 -4.01 -1.19
C ASP A 128 9.24 -4.52 -0.28
N LEU A 129 9.44 -5.67 0.38
CA LEU A 129 8.45 -6.21 1.31
C LEU A 129 8.30 -5.34 2.57
N GLN A 130 9.40 -4.75 3.03
CA GLN A 130 9.37 -3.79 4.12
C GLN A 130 8.60 -2.53 3.68
N ALA A 131 8.87 -2.03 2.47
CA ALA A 131 8.14 -0.91 1.90
C ALA A 131 6.63 -1.17 1.77
N VAL A 132 6.22 -2.39 1.38
CA VAL A 132 4.80 -2.80 1.37
C VAL A 132 4.18 -2.72 2.77
N ALA A 133 4.88 -3.22 3.77
CA ALA A 133 4.42 -3.16 5.16
C ALA A 133 4.31 -1.72 5.68
N ASP A 134 5.29 -0.88 5.37
CA ASP A 134 5.30 0.54 5.72
C ASP A 134 4.14 1.28 5.04
N TYR A 135 3.92 1.06 3.74
CA TYR A 135 2.78 1.60 3.01
C TYR A 135 1.45 1.22 3.66
N LEU A 136 1.23 -0.07 3.90
CA LEU A 136 -0.03 -0.57 4.47
C LEU A 136 -0.30 -0.02 5.87
N SER A 137 0.74 0.21 6.66
CA SER A 137 0.62 0.78 8.02
C SER A 137 0.11 2.22 8.03
N GLN A 138 0.29 2.96 6.94
CA GLN A 138 -0.17 4.34 6.81
C GLN A 138 -1.58 4.44 6.21
N VAL A 139 -2.13 3.34 5.68
CA VAL A 139 -3.47 3.34 5.09
C VAL A 139 -4.50 3.48 6.20
N ARG A 140 -5.36 4.50 6.07
CA ARG A 140 -6.46 4.72 7.01
C ARG A 140 -7.54 3.64 6.86
N GLU A 141 -7.96 3.12 8.02
CA GLU A 141 -8.94 2.05 8.18
C GLU A 141 -10.37 2.38 7.75
#